data_AF-A0A7S3EZ85-F1
#
_entry.id   AF-A0A7S3EZ85-F1
#
_cell.length_a   1.000
_cell.length_b   1.000
_cell.length_c   1.000
_cell.angle_alpha   90.00
_cell.angle_beta   90.00
_cell.angle_gamma   90.00
#
_symmetry.space_group_name_H-M   'P 1'
#
loop_
_entity.id
_entity.type
_entity.pdbx_description
1 polymer ?
#
loop_
_entity_poly.entity_id
_entity_poly.type
_entity_poly.pdbx_seq_one_letter_code
_entity_poly.pdbx_strand_id
1 'polypeptide(L)'
;VVSTCLGVLVNAITSQSQRVDAVQAMRGKLLLSLGVLCIVILVGAVWVRFAEQFSLLDSFYWAVVSATAIGYGDLNLGDTSKIFCIFYLPLAVLAFARAAGELVLLLLKYMTDKRTQAFVDRGVTPQMIQDIDKDGNGSVNKFEFVTYMLIGQGKLERDDVETLEILFKTLDRDGSGNIDSADIVAHKARSQTPAWSGAC
;
A
#
# COMPACT_ATOMS: atom_id res chain seq x y z
N VAL A 1 21.08 -12.92 -27.75
CA VAL A 1 20.12 -11.82 -28.05
C VAL A 1 18.67 -12.27 -27.91
N VAL A 2 18.25 -13.42 -28.46
CA VAL A 2 16.86 -13.92 -28.36
C VAL A 2 16.45 -14.31 -26.92
N SER A 3 17.36 -14.87 -26.12
CA SER A 3 17.08 -15.27 -24.72
C SER A 3 16.77 -14.12 -23.77
N THR A 4 17.37 -12.94 -23.97
CA THR A 4 17.14 -11.75 -23.15
C THR A 4 15.78 -11.11 -23.47
N CYS A 5 15.37 -11.12 -24.74
CA CYS A 5 14.04 -10.67 -25.14
C CYS A 5 12.93 -11.59 -24.59
N LEU A 6 13.14 -12.92 -24.60
CA LEU A 6 12.19 -13.86 -24.00
C LEU A 6 12.07 -13.66 -22.48
N GLY A 7 13.19 -13.44 -21.78
CA GLY A 7 13.17 -13.19 -20.33
C GLY A 7 12.45 -11.90 -19.94
N VAL A 8 12.60 -10.82 -20.71
CA VAL A 8 11.87 -9.56 -20.50
C VAL A 8 10.38 -9.74 -20.78
N LEU A 9 10.03 -10.47 -21.85
CA LEU A 9 8.63 -10.74 -22.19
C LEU A 9 7.95 -11.61 -21.12
N VAL A 10 8.61 -12.67 -20.66
CA VAL A 10 8.12 -13.53 -19.58
C VAL A 10 7.95 -12.72 -18.29
N ASN A 11 8.91 -11.86 -17.93
CA ASN A 11 8.81 -11.02 -16.73
C ASN A 11 7.67 -9.97 -16.83
N ALA A 12 7.44 -9.41 -18.01
CA ALA A 12 6.33 -8.49 -18.25
C ALA A 12 4.97 -9.21 -18.16
N ILE A 13 4.86 -10.44 -18.68
CA ILE A 13 3.65 -11.26 -18.61
C ILE A 13 3.40 -11.74 -17.17
N THR A 14 4.43 -12.18 -16.44
CA THR A 14 4.29 -12.60 -15.03
C THR A 14 3.92 -11.43 -14.12
N SER A 15 4.47 -10.24 -14.37
CA SER A 15 4.12 -9.04 -13.60
C SER A 15 2.71 -8.53 -13.89
N GLN A 16 2.20 -8.67 -15.12
CA GLN A 16 0.79 -8.40 -15.43
C GLN A 16 -0.15 -9.43 -14.78
N SER A 17 0.17 -10.73 -14.84
CA SER A 17 -0.62 -11.79 -14.17
C SER A 17 -0.70 -11.54 -12.67
N GLN A 18 0.44 -11.25 -12.02
CA GLN A 18 0.48 -10.96 -10.59
C GLN A 18 -0.43 -9.81 -10.17
N ARG A 19 -0.58 -8.75 -10.99
CA ARG A 19 -1.47 -7.63 -10.67
C ARG A 19 -2.94 -8.06 -10.67
N VAL A 20 -3.36 -8.85 -11.66
CA VAL A 20 -4.74 -9.36 -11.78
C VAL A 20 -5.04 -10.36 -10.67
N ASP A 21 -4.12 -11.30 -10.42
CA ASP A 21 -4.24 -12.31 -9.36
C ASP A 21 -4.32 -11.66 -7.98
N ALA A 22 -3.53 -10.61 -7.73
CA ALA A 22 -3.55 -9.90 -6.46
C ALA A 22 -4.87 -9.14 -6.24
N VAL A 23 -5.50 -8.58 -7.28
CA VAL A 23 -6.82 -7.93 -7.17
C VAL A 23 -7.92 -8.96 -6.92
N GLN A 24 -7.88 -10.10 -7.62
CA GLN A 24 -8.83 -11.18 -7.40
C GLN A 24 -8.70 -11.81 -6.01
N ALA A 25 -7.47 -12.04 -5.54
CA ALA A 25 -7.21 -12.52 -4.19
C ALA A 25 -7.73 -11.55 -3.11
N MET A 26 -7.54 -10.24 -3.31
CA MET A 26 -8.07 -9.22 -2.39
C MET A 26 -9.60 -9.20 -2.37
N ARG A 27 -10.25 -9.38 -3.53
CA ARG A 27 -11.71 -9.52 -3.61
C ARG A 27 -12.21 -10.77 -2.89
N GLY A 28 -11.53 -11.91 -3.04
CA GLY A 28 -11.89 -13.15 -2.36
C GLY A 28 -11.79 -13.02 -0.84
N LYS A 29 -10.73 -12.39 -0.34
CA LYS A 29 -10.56 -12.08 1.09
C LYS A 29 -11.69 -11.17 1.60
N LEU A 30 -12.00 -10.09 0.88
CA LEU A 30 -13.08 -9.17 1.22
C LEU A 30 -14.46 -9.86 1.26
N LEU A 31 -14.75 -10.71 0.28
CA LEU A 31 -16.01 -11.46 0.27
C LEU A 31 -16.09 -12.44 1.45
N LEU A 32 -14.98 -13.10 1.78
CA LEU A 32 -14.91 -13.99 2.93
C LEU A 32 -15.11 -13.21 4.25
N SER A 33 -14.42 -12.08 4.43
CA SER A 33 -14.53 -11.27 5.65
C SER A 33 -15.92 -10.65 5.82
N LEU A 34 -16.55 -10.20 4.73
CA LEU A 34 -17.95 -9.77 4.73
C LEU A 34 -18.90 -10.92 5.07
N GLY A 35 -18.69 -12.11 4.50
CA GLY A 35 -19.48 -13.30 4.83
C GLY A 35 -19.38 -13.68 6.30
N VAL A 36 -18.18 -13.67 6.88
CA VAL A 36 -17.95 -13.89 8.32
C VAL A 36 -18.65 -12.82 9.15
N LEU A 37 -18.53 -11.54 8.79
CA LEU A 37 -19.21 -10.45 9.48
C LEU A 37 -20.73 -10.61 9.47
N CYS A 38 -21.33 -10.96 8.33
CA CYS A 38 -22.75 -11.24 8.23
C CYS A 38 -23.17 -12.38 9.17
N ILE A 39 -22.41 -13.47 9.20
CA ILE A 39 -22.68 -14.60 10.11
C ILE A 39 -22.64 -14.13 11.57
N VAL A 40 -21.61 -13.36 11.97
CA VAL A 40 -21.48 -12.89 13.35
C VAL A 40 -22.63 -11.96 13.74
N ILE A 41 -23.01 -11.02 12.87
CA ILE A 41 -24.18 -10.14 13.11
C ILE A 41 -25.46 -10.97 13.27
N LEU A 42 -25.68 -11.96 12.42
CA LEU A 42 -26.85 -12.83 12.51
C LEU A 42 -26.87 -13.63 13.82
N VAL A 43 -25.72 -14.18 14.25
CA VAL A 43 -25.61 -14.89 15.53
C VAL A 43 -25.97 -13.97 16.70
N GLY A 44 -25.44 -12.74 16.72
CA GLY A 44 -25.77 -11.76 17.76
C GLY A 44 -27.24 -11.37 17.75
N ALA A 45 -27.80 -11.09 16.57
CA ALA A 45 -29.21 -10.71 16.41
C ALA A 45 -30.15 -11.85 16.82
N VAL A 46 -29.85 -13.09 16.43
CA VAL A 46 -30.63 -14.26 16.84
C VAL A 46 -30.56 -14.47 18.35
N TRP A 47 -29.38 -14.30 18.96
CA TRP A 47 -29.23 -14.43 20.41
C TRP A 47 -30.14 -13.45 21.15
N VAL A 48 -30.04 -12.14 20.89
CA VAL A 48 -30.85 -11.13 21.59
C VAL A 48 -32.33 -11.23 21.26
N ARG A 49 -32.69 -11.72 20.06
CA ARG A 49 -34.08 -12.02 19.72
C ARG A 49 -34.67 -13.08 20.64
N PHE A 50 -33.92 -14.13 20.97
CA PHE A 50 -34.42 -15.22 21.82
C PHE A 50 -34.27 -14.92 23.32
N ALA A 51 -33.13 -14.35 23.73
CA ALA A 51 -32.82 -14.07 25.13
C ALA A 51 -33.56 -12.83 25.67
N GLU A 52 -33.60 -11.75 24.89
CA GLU A 52 -34.16 -10.45 25.29
C GLU A 52 -35.53 -10.17 24.65
N GLN A 53 -35.99 -11.03 23.73
CA GLN A 53 -37.27 -10.90 23.03
C GLN A 53 -37.44 -9.58 22.24
N PHE A 54 -36.33 -8.93 21.89
CA PHE A 54 -36.30 -7.73 21.07
C PHE A 54 -36.97 -7.93 19.72
N SER A 55 -37.52 -6.86 19.14
CA SER A 55 -38.06 -6.94 17.77
C SER A 55 -36.95 -7.33 16.78
N LEU A 56 -37.32 -7.82 15.60
CA LEU A 56 -36.32 -8.19 14.58
C LEU A 56 -35.42 -7.00 14.19
N LEU A 57 -36.02 -5.81 14.11
CA LEU A 57 -35.30 -4.58 13.80
C LEU A 57 -34.32 -4.21 14.92
N ASP A 58 -34.78 -4.23 16.18
CA ASP A 58 -33.94 -3.87 17.35
C ASP A 58 -32.81 -4.88 17.55
N SER A 59 -33.07 -6.17 17.28
CA SER A 59 -32.08 -7.23 17.37
C SER A 59 -30.96 -7.04 16.35
N PHE A 60 -31.31 -6.72 15.10
CA PHE A 60 -30.34 -6.45 14.04
C PHE A 60 -29.57 -5.16 14.29
N TYR A 61 -30.29 -4.10 14.69
CA TYR A 61 -29.71 -2.83 15.07
C TYR A 61 -28.68 -2.99 16.20
N TRP A 62 -29.05 -3.67 17.29
CA TRP A 62 -28.15 -3.95 18.41
C TRP A 62 -26.89 -4.70 17.96
N ALA A 63 -27.05 -5.75 17.14
CA ALA A 63 -25.95 -6.57 16.69
C ALA A 63 -24.97 -5.78 15.80
N VAL A 64 -25.48 -4.93 14.90
CA VAL A 64 -24.66 -4.07 14.04
C VAL A 64 -23.93 -3.02 14.86
N VAL A 65 -24.64 -2.27 15.72
CA VAL A 65 -24.08 -1.20 16.57
C VAL A 65 -23.00 -1.74 17.52
N SER A 66 -23.19 -2.96 18.00
CA SER A 66 -22.24 -3.66 18.86
C SER A 66 -21.00 -4.12 18.07
N ALA A 67 -21.18 -4.69 16.88
CA ALA A 67 -20.08 -5.15 16.03
C ALA A 67 -19.23 -3.99 15.50
N THR A 68 -19.83 -2.84 15.22
CA THR A 68 -19.12 -1.62 14.79
C THR A 68 -18.46 -0.87 15.96
N ALA A 69 -18.63 -1.35 17.19
CA ALA A 69 -18.14 -0.72 18.42
C ALA A 69 -18.68 0.70 18.65
N ILE A 70 -19.85 1.05 18.10
CA ILE A 70 -20.53 2.33 18.39
C ILE A 70 -21.13 2.30 19.80
N GLY A 71 -21.89 1.24 20.12
CA GLY A 71 -22.36 0.95 21.47
C GLY A 71 -23.18 2.05 22.15
N TYR A 72 -24.27 2.53 21.54
CA TYR A 72 -25.09 3.62 22.09
C TYR A 72 -25.65 3.38 23.50
N GLY A 73 -25.89 2.11 23.86
CA GLY A 73 -26.41 1.74 25.18
C GLY A 73 -27.90 2.07 25.37
N ASP A 74 -28.65 2.23 24.28
CA ASP A 74 -30.08 2.50 24.23
C ASP A 74 -30.95 1.26 24.45
N LEU A 75 -30.41 0.07 24.17
CA LEU A 75 -31.06 -1.22 24.40
C LEU A 75 -30.43 -1.93 25.61
N ASN A 76 -31.27 -2.22 26.61
CA ASN A 76 -30.85 -2.84 27.86
C ASN A 76 -30.83 -4.36 27.76
N LEU A 77 -29.72 -4.97 28.18
CA LEU A 77 -29.53 -6.42 28.19
C LEU A 77 -29.72 -6.99 29.59
N GLY A 78 -30.37 -8.15 29.69
CA GLY A 78 -30.37 -8.97 30.89
C GLY A 78 -29.00 -9.57 31.20
N ASP A 79 -28.85 -10.10 32.42
CA ASP A 79 -27.55 -10.59 32.91
C ASP A 79 -27.00 -11.77 32.10
N THR A 80 -27.88 -12.63 31.55
CA THR A 80 -27.49 -13.72 30.66
C THR A 80 -26.84 -13.21 29.37
N SER A 81 -27.41 -12.17 28.75
CA SER A 81 -26.85 -11.59 27.52
C SER A 81 -25.58 -10.81 27.76
N LYS A 82 -25.40 -10.22 28.96
CA LYS A 82 -24.12 -9.60 29.34
C LYS A 82 -22.98 -10.63 29.38
N ILE A 83 -23.23 -11.84 29.89
CA ILE A 83 -22.22 -12.93 29.86
C ILE A 83 -21.89 -13.32 28.42
N PHE A 84 -22.90 -13.42 27.56
CA PHE A 84 -22.70 -13.67 26.13
C PHE A 84 -21.83 -12.58 25.48
N CYS A 85 -22.07 -11.31 25.79
CA CYS A 85 -21.30 -10.18 25.25
C CYS A 85 -19.79 -10.28 25.53
N ILE A 86 -19.37 -10.85 26.66
CA ILE A 86 -17.95 -11.00 27.01
C ILE A 86 -17.19 -11.78 25.92
N PHE A 87 -17.81 -12.83 25.36
CA PHE A 87 -17.20 -13.65 24.32
C PHE A 87 -17.55 -13.16 22.91
N TYR A 88 -18.78 -12.67 22.73
CA TYR A 88 -19.29 -12.25 21.43
C TYR A 88 -18.66 -10.94 20.92
N LEU A 89 -18.56 -9.91 21.77
CA LEU A 89 -18.11 -8.59 21.33
C LEU A 89 -16.68 -8.57 20.77
N PRO A 90 -15.68 -9.24 21.38
CA PRO A 90 -14.34 -9.30 20.80
C PRO A 90 -14.33 -9.92 19.39
N LEU A 91 -15.13 -10.96 19.17
CA LEU A 91 -15.24 -11.62 17.86
C LEU A 91 -15.97 -10.73 16.83
N ALA A 92 -17.03 -10.06 17.25
CA ALA A 92 -17.81 -9.14 16.41
C ALA A 92 -16.97 -7.95 15.95
N VAL A 93 -16.26 -7.31 16.86
CA VAL A 93 -15.37 -6.17 16.56
C VAL A 93 -14.20 -6.60 15.68
N LEU A 94 -13.61 -7.77 15.91
CA LEU A 94 -12.54 -8.30 15.06
C LEU A 94 -13.03 -8.58 13.63
N ALA A 95 -14.20 -9.20 13.49
CA ALA A 95 -14.80 -9.45 12.18
C ALA A 95 -15.09 -8.15 11.43
N PHE A 96 -15.63 -7.14 12.12
CA PHE A 96 -15.86 -5.82 11.54
C PHE A 96 -14.56 -5.12 11.15
N ALA A 97 -13.55 -5.10 12.02
CA ALA A 97 -12.26 -4.49 11.75
C ALA A 97 -11.56 -5.13 10.55
N ARG A 98 -11.64 -6.46 10.39
CA ARG A 98 -11.14 -7.19 9.22
C ARG A 98 -11.84 -6.74 7.93
N ALA A 99 -13.17 -6.74 7.92
CA ALA A 99 -13.95 -6.36 6.75
C ALA A 99 -13.72 -4.89 6.35
N ALA A 100 -13.71 -3.98 7.32
CA ALA A 100 -13.43 -2.56 7.10
C ALA A 100 -12.00 -2.33 6.58
N GLY A 101 -11.00 -3.00 7.16
CA GLY A 101 -9.61 -2.89 6.73
C GLY A 101 -9.40 -3.38 5.30
N GLU A 102 -9.97 -4.52 4.93
CA GLU A 102 -9.87 -5.04 3.57
C GLU A 102 -10.58 -4.16 2.55
N LEU A 103 -11.71 -3.57 2.92
CA LEU A 103 -12.42 -2.60 2.07
C LEU A 103 -11.54 -1.37 1.82
N VAL A 104 -10.95 -0.80 2.88
CA VAL A 104 -10.05 0.36 2.75
C VAL A 104 -8.85 0.02 1.85
N LEU A 105 -8.22 -1.14 2.03
CA LEU A 105 -7.09 -1.56 1.19
C LEU A 105 -7.49 -1.72 -0.28
N LEU A 106 -8.68 -2.27 -0.56
CA LEU A 106 -9.19 -2.39 -1.92
C LEU A 106 -9.48 -1.02 -2.55
N LEU A 107 -10.04 -0.08 -1.78
CA LEU A 107 -10.27 1.29 -2.23
C LEU A 107 -8.95 2.03 -2.52
N LEU A 108 -7.97 1.91 -1.63
CA LEU A 108 -6.64 2.49 -1.85
C LEU A 108 -6.01 1.93 -3.13
N LYS A 109 -6.06 0.61 -3.32
CA LYS A 109 -5.53 -0.02 -4.54
C LYS A 109 -6.25 0.47 -5.80
N TYR A 110 -7.57 0.57 -5.75
CA TYR A 110 -8.38 1.07 -6.86
C TYR A 110 -8.03 2.52 -7.25
N MET A 111 -7.83 3.39 -6.26
CA MET A 111 -7.46 4.79 -6.48
C MET A 111 -6.06 4.92 -7.12
N THR A 112 -5.09 4.13 -6.65
CA THR A 112 -3.72 4.16 -7.17
C THR A 112 -3.62 3.62 -8.61
N ASP A 113 -4.36 2.55 -8.93
CA ASP A 113 -4.36 1.99 -10.28
C ASP A 113 -5.05 2.94 -11.29
N LYS A 114 -6.15 3.61 -10.91
CA LYS A 114 -6.80 4.60 -11.78
C LYS A 114 -5.91 5.79 -12.12
N ARG A 115 -5.13 6.29 -11.16
CA ARG A 115 -4.17 7.39 -11.39
C ARG A 115 -3.07 6.98 -12.36
N THR A 116 -2.59 5.74 -12.22
CA THR A 116 -1.55 5.20 -13.10
C THR A 116 -2.04 5.05 -14.54
N GLN A 117 -3.28 4.60 -14.75
CA GLN A 117 -3.82 4.45 -16.11
C GLN A 117 -4.24 5.78 -16.73
N ALA A 118 -4.82 6.71 -15.97
CA ALA A 118 -5.13 8.05 -16.46
C ALA A 118 -3.88 8.81 -16.94
N PHE A 119 -2.71 8.51 -16.36
CA PHE A 119 -1.44 9.04 -16.84
C PHE A 119 -1.02 8.41 -18.19
N VAL A 120 -1.13 7.08 -18.31
CA VAL A 120 -0.78 6.36 -19.55
C VAL A 120 -1.71 6.74 -20.71
N ASP A 121 -3.01 6.89 -20.46
CA ASP A 121 -4.02 7.18 -21.48
C ASP A 121 -3.95 8.62 -22.01
N ARG A 122 -3.50 9.59 -21.21
CA ARG A 122 -3.33 10.98 -21.66
C ARG A 122 -2.11 11.17 -22.58
N GLY A 123 -1.20 10.21 -22.60
CA GLY A 123 0.08 10.35 -23.30
C GLY A 123 0.96 11.47 -22.73
N VAL A 124 2.21 11.54 -23.17
CA VAL A 124 3.10 12.64 -22.82
C VAL A 124 2.70 13.85 -23.67
N THR A 125 2.10 14.87 -23.06
CA THR A 125 1.80 16.12 -23.78
C THR A 125 3.07 16.98 -23.92
N PRO A 126 3.16 17.84 -24.95
CA PRO A 126 4.30 18.75 -25.12
C PRO A 126 4.54 19.67 -23.92
N GLN A 127 3.48 20.01 -23.18
CA GLN A 127 3.57 20.80 -21.94
C GLN A 127 4.22 20.00 -20.80
N MET A 128 3.91 18.70 -20.70
CA MET A 128 4.60 17.82 -19.75
C MET A 128 6.08 17.67 -20.07
N ILE A 129 6.49 17.73 -21.35
CA ILE A 129 7.91 17.68 -21.72
C ILE A 129 8.67 18.87 -21.14
N GLN A 130 8.10 20.08 -21.19
CA GLN A 130 8.72 21.28 -20.60
C GLN A 130 8.82 21.21 -19.07
N ASP A 131 7.86 20.54 -18.41
CA ASP A 131 7.89 20.37 -16.94
C ASP A 131 8.86 19.27 -16.47
N ILE A 132 9.26 18.36 -17.37
CA ILE A 132 10.13 17.20 -17.07
C ILE A 132 11.60 17.49 -17.40
N ASP A 133 11.86 18.27 -18.46
CA ASP A 133 13.18 18.65 -18.96
C ASP A 133 13.92 19.52 -17.93
N LYS A 134 14.65 18.88 -17.01
CA LYS A 134 15.34 19.56 -15.92
C LYS A 134 16.65 20.20 -16.37
N ASP A 135 17.30 19.60 -17.37
CA ASP A 135 18.58 20.08 -17.89
C ASP A 135 18.42 21.12 -19.01
N GLY A 136 17.19 21.33 -19.49
CA GLY A 136 16.84 22.35 -20.49
C GLY A 136 17.36 22.01 -21.88
N ASN A 137 17.67 20.74 -22.16
CA ASN A 137 18.26 20.31 -23.42
C ASN A 137 17.21 20.18 -24.55
N GLY A 138 15.93 20.35 -24.26
CA GLY A 138 14.82 20.26 -25.19
C GLY A 138 14.32 18.84 -25.45
N SER A 139 14.81 17.84 -24.72
CA SER A 139 14.44 16.44 -24.83
C SER A 139 14.40 15.76 -23.46
N VAL A 140 13.48 14.81 -23.28
CA VAL A 140 13.33 14.08 -22.01
C VAL A 140 14.03 12.73 -22.12
N ASN A 141 15.03 12.50 -21.27
CA ASN A 141 15.73 11.23 -21.22
C ASN A 141 14.99 10.19 -20.36
N LYS A 142 15.45 8.94 -20.40
CA LYS A 142 14.81 7.82 -19.66
C LYS A 142 14.79 8.06 -18.14
N PHE A 143 15.84 8.64 -17.57
CA PHE A 143 15.93 8.91 -16.14
C PHE A 143 14.93 9.99 -15.73
N GLU A 144 14.87 11.11 -16.46
CA GLU A 144 13.92 12.20 -16.22
C GLU A 144 12.48 11.72 -16.31
N PHE A 145 12.15 10.92 -17.33
CA PHE A 145 10.83 10.32 -17.48
C PHE A 145 10.47 9.42 -16.29
N VAL A 146 11.37 8.51 -15.89
CA VAL A 146 11.12 7.57 -14.79
C VAL A 146 11.01 8.31 -13.46
N THR A 147 11.88 9.28 -13.20
CA THR A 147 11.88 10.10 -11.98
C THR A 147 10.57 10.88 -11.87
N TYR A 148 10.12 11.51 -12.96
CA TYR A 148 8.83 12.19 -12.99
C TYR A 148 7.66 11.22 -12.79
N MET A 149 7.69 10.03 -13.39
CA MET A 149 6.68 8.99 -13.16
C MET A 149 6.59 8.56 -11.69
N LEU A 150 7.74 8.40 -11.04
CA LEU A 150 7.79 7.94 -9.65
C LEU A 150 7.33 9.02 -8.67
N ILE A 151 7.68 10.28 -8.93
CA ILE A 151 7.16 11.43 -8.17
C ILE A 151 5.65 11.58 -8.39
N GLY A 152 5.16 11.50 -9.62
CA GLY A 152 3.74 11.58 -9.94
C GLY A 152 2.90 10.44 -9.32
N GLN A 153 3.51 9.28 -9.07
CA GLN A 153 2.90 8.16 -8.34
C GLN A 153 2.97 8.31 -6.81
N GLY A 154 3.66 9.33 -6.29
CA GLY A 154 3.90 9.51 -4.86
C GLY A 154 4.79 8.43 -4.25
N LYS A 155 5.64 7.77 -5.06
CA LYS A 155 6.62 6.78 -4.58
C LYS A 155 7.94 7.40 -4.15
N LEU A 156 8.21 8.59 -4.67
CA LEU A 156 9.35 9.42 -4.34
C LEU A 156 8.84 10.85 -4.13
N GLU A 157 9.34 11.52 -3.11
CA GLU A 157 9.23 12.98 -3.01
C GLU A 157 10.37 13.63 -3.80
N ARG A 158 10.27 14.94 -4.07
CA ARG A 158 11.33 15.67 -4.80
C ARG A 158 12.65 15.64 -4.03
N ASP A 159 12.57 15.75 -2.71
CA ASP A 159 13.71 15.77 -1.79
C ASP A 159 14.45 14.42 -1.76
N ASP A 160 13.74 13.31 -1.94
CA ASP A 160 14.36 11.97 -2.04
C ASP A 160 15.28 11.89 -3.26
N VAL A 161 14.84 12.44 -4.40
CA VAL A 161 15.60 12.45 -5.64
C VAL A 161 16.84 13.32 -5.50
N GLU A 162 16.71 14.50 -4.90
CA GLU A 162 17.85 15.38 -4.64
C GLU A 162 18.88 14.73 -3.71
N THR A 163 18.41 14.06 -2.65
CA THR A 163 19.28 13.31 -1.75
C THR A 163 20.03 12.20 -2.47
N LEU A 164 19.35 11.45 -3.35
CA LEU A 164 19.98 10.42 -4.17
C LEU A 164 21.00 11.00 -5.16
N GLU A 165 20.73 12.17 -5.76
CA GLU A 165 21.68 12.86 -6.64
C GLU A 165 22.93 13.32 -5.87
N ILE A 166 22.79 13.84 -4.64
CA ILE A 166 23.92 14.22 -3.77
C ILE A 166 24.74 12.98 -3.39
N LEU A 167 24.07 11.89 -3.02
CA LEU A 167 24.73 10.64 -2.69
C LEU A 167 25.51 10.10 -3.88
N PHE A 168 24.89 10.13 -5.07
CA PHE A 168 25.52 9.68 -6.31
C PHE A 168 26.78 10.50 -6.61
N LYS A 169 26.72 11.84 -6.55
CA LYS A 169 27.89 12.72 -6.72
C LYS A 169 28.98 12.51 -5.68
N THR A 170 28.62 12.04 -4.48
CA THR A 170 29.61 11.72 -3.43
C THR A 170 30.35 10.41 -3.73
N LEU A 171 29.71 9.50 -4.45
CA LEU A 171 30.26 8.20 -4.82
C LEU A 171 30.99 8.23 -6.17
N ASP A 172 30.44 8.93 -7.16
CA ASP A 172 31.02 9.17 -8.48
C ASP A 172 32.13 10.24 -8.36
N ARG A 173 33.35 9.77 -8.11
CA ARG A 173 34.45 10.64 -7.68
C ARG A 173 35.19 11.25 -8.86
N ASP A 174 35.17 10.55 -9.99
CA ASP A 174 35.72 11.03 -11.24
C ASP A 174 34.71 11.89 -12.04
N GLY A 175 33.45 11.94 -11.60
CA GLY A 175 32.40 12.73 -12.22
C GLY A 175 32.02 12.18 -13.59
N SER A 176 32.26 10.89 -13.83
CA SER A 176 31.99 10.22 -15.09
C SER A 176 30.49 10.03 -15.35
N GLY A 177 29.65 10.26 -14.35
CA GLY A 177 28.22 9.97 -14.38
C GLY A 177 27.90 8.49 -14.17
N ASN A 178 28.90 7.68 -13.81
CA ASN A 178 28.77 6.26 -13.49
C ASN A 178 29.52 5.97 -12.19
N ILE A 179 29.02 5.05 -11.37
CA ILE A 179 29.75 4.55 -10.20
C ILE A 179 30.37 3.21 -10.58
N ASP A 180 31.69 3.15 -10.59
CA ASP A 180 32.42 1.94 -10.96
C ASP A 180 33.18 1.31 -9.77
N SER A 181 33.93 0.23 -10.04
CA SER A 181 34.71 -0.44 -9.00
C SER A 181 35.84 0.44 -8.44
N ALA A 182 36.41 1.34 -9.25
CA ALA A 182 37.47 2.23 -8.82
C ALA A 182 36.93 3.28 -7.84
N ASP A 183 35.73 3.80 -8.07
CA ASP A 183 35.03 4.70 -7.14
C ASP A 183 34.80 4.05 -5.77
N ILE A 184 34.33 2.80 -5.77
CA ILE A 184 34.02 2.07 -4.52
C ILE A 184 35.29 1.76 -3.72
N VAL A 185 36.39 1.40 -4.39
CA VAL A 185 37.69 1.16 -3.74
C VAL A 185 38.23 2.46 -3.14
N ALA A 186 38.13 3.57 -3.87
CA ALA A 186 38.55 4.89 -3.41
C ALA A 186 37.73 5.38 -2.20
N HIS A 187 36.45 4.96 -2.09
CA HIS A 187 35.59 5.26 -0.94
C HIS A 187 35.91 4.36 0.27
N LYS A 188 36.09 3.05 0.08
CA LYS A 188 36.41 2.09 1.16
C LYS A 188 37.77 2.36 1.81
N ALA A 189 38.79 2.74 1.03
CA ALA A 189 40.11 3.07 1.54
C ALA A 189 40.09 4.17 2.62
N ARG A 190 39.09 5.06 2.59
CA ARG A 190 38.89 6.14 3.55
C ARG A 190 38.17 5.70 4.84
N SER A 191 37.35 4.65 4.76
CA SER A 191 36.61 4.10 5.91
C SER A 191 37.44 3.17 6.81
N GLN A 192 38.60 2.71 6.32
CA GLN A 192 39.48 1.76 7.02
C GLN A 192 40.79 2.38 7.55
N THR A 193 41.09 3.65 7.31
CA THR A 193 42.25 4.31 7.93
C THR A 193 41.99 4.52 9.43
N PRO A 194 42.72 3.85 10.35
CA PRO A 194 42.61 4.14 11.78
C PRO A 194 43.19 5.54 12.03
N ALA A 195 42.46 6.35 12.80
CA ALA A 195 42.77 7.76 13.05
C ALA A 195 44.03 8.04 13.90
N TRP A 196 44.98 7.12 14.03
CA TRP A 196 46.15 7.29 14.89
C TRP A 196 47.42 6.64 14.31
N SER A 197 48.20 7.39 13.52
CA SER A 197 49.63 7.09 13.31
C SER A 197 50.42 8.32 12.84
N GLY A 198 50.45 9.39 13.65
CA GLY A 198 51.17 10.62 13.28
C GLY A 198 51.62 11.51 14.43
N ALA A 199 51.77 10.99 15.64
CA ALA A 199 52.37 11.74 16.75
C ALA A 199 53.29 10.82 17.56
N CYS A 200 54.53 10.68 17.12
CA CYS A 200 55.75 10.50 17.92
C CYS A 200 56.94 10.95 17.06
#